data_AF-A0A552FMH4-F1
#
_entry.id   AF-A0A552FMH4-F1
#
_cell.length_a   1.000
_cell.length_b   1.000
_cell.length_c   1.000
_cell.angle_alpha   90.00
_cell.angle_beta   90.00
_cell.angle_gamma   90.00
#
_symmetry.space_group_name_H-M   'P 1'
#
loop_
_entity.id
_entity.type
_entity.pdbx_description
1 polymer ?
#
loop_
_entity_poly.entity_id
_entity_poly.type
_entity_poly.pdbx_seq_one_letter_code
_entity_poly.pdbx_strand_id
1 'polypeptide(L)'
;MITQSSITAGVKNSAMADFVYQPPPAAITAKRILIKPNLGYPVPPPVTVSLPVLSQVLRGLRGVNPGAEIILVEGVCSAISLREIIDILGVKSILDPGITILDADSLPQQEYPNLSPFPVRFPSMFAPKIIEEVDCRITIGTLKRTHLKDKPLISASLKNLYGLFPRSHYKARSPNSRGQLHRPSVPLILQDVYFCIGHLFDGAVVDANLKYFSSNWRPDRGKSIPLGQVFWGDDMISVDRSACLLGDEPMPSYLEAIDLLRSQLLNGTN
;
A
#
# COMPACT_ATOMS: atom_id res chain seq x y z
N MET A 1 -16.87 4.71 23.84
CA MET A 1 -17.38 4.83 22.46
C MET A 1 -16.46 5.76 21.70
N ILE A 2 -15.69 5.25 20.75
CA ILE A 2 -14.89 6.08 19.85
C ILE A 2 -15.87 6.66 18.82
N THR A 3 -16.01 7.98 18.73
CA THR A 3 -16.90 8.62 17.76
C THR A 3 -16.35 8.47 16.35
N GLN A 4 -17.21 8.46 15.33
CA GLN A 4 -16.78 8.39 13.93
C GLN A 4 -15.77 9.50 13.56
N SER A 5 -15.84 10.66 14.24
CA SER A 5 -14.91 11.78 14.07
C SER A 5 -13.49 11.54 14.57
N SER A 6 -13.27 10.70 15.59
CA SER A 6 -11.91 10.39 16.07
C SER A 6 -11.26 9.25 15.29
N ILE A 7 -12.06 8.44 14.58
CA ILE A 7 -11.60 7.34 13.73
C ILE A 7 -10.98 7.83 12.41
N THR A 8 -11.43 8.97 11.90
CA THR A 8 -10.96 9.56 10.63
C THR A 8 -10.06 10.78 10.85
N ALA A 9 -9.57 11.00 12.06
CA ALA A 9 -8.72 12.16 12.37
C ALA A 9 -7.46 12.14 11.49
N GLY A 10 -7.21 13.23 10.77
CA GLY A 10 -6.07 13.35 9.84
C GLY A 10 -6.25 12.64 8.49
N VAL A 11 -7.38 11.97 8.24
CA VAL A 11 -7.71 11.35 6.95
C VAL A 11 -8.64 12.26 6.16
N LYS A 12 -8.29 12.49 4.90
CA LYS A 12 -9.11 13.19 3.92
C LYS A 12 -9.76 12.17 3.00
N ASN A 13 -10.98 12.47 2.57
CA ASN A 13 -11.63 11.73 1.51
C ASN A 13 -12.39 12.68 0.59
N SER A 14 -12.52 12.30 -0.67
CA SER A 14 -13.28 13.06 -1.66
C SER A 14 -13.88 12.12 -2.70
N ALA A 15 -14.84 12.63 -3.47
CA ALA A 15 -15.18 12.00 -4.73
C ALA A 15 -13.95 12.00 -5.66
N MET A 16 -13.82 11.01 -6.54
CA MET A 16 -12.74 10.96 -7.52
C MET A 16 -12.72 12.20 -8.43
N ALA A 17 -13.89 12.73 -8.80
CA ALA A 17 -13.99 13.93 -9.64
C ALA A 17 -13.39 15.18 -8.98
N ASP A 18 -13.45 15.26 -7.65
CA ASP A 18 -12.99 16.39 -6.85
C ASP A 18 -11.64 16.10 -6.16
N PHE A 19 -11.01 14.96 -6.48
CA PHE A 19 -9.80 14.52 -5.82
C PHE A 19 -8.60 15.40 -6.18
N VAL A 20 -8.14 16.15 -5.18
CA VAL A 20 -6.90 16.93 -5.21
C VAL A 20 -5.99 16.38 -4.11
N TYR A 21 -4.90 15.72 -4.52
CA TYR A 21 -3.98 15.14 -3.57
C TYR A 21 -3.19 16.21 -2.83
N GLN A 22 -3.16 16.09 -1.49
CA GLN A 22 -2.33 16.89 -0.61
C GLN A 22 -1.26 15.96 -0.02
N PRO A 23 0.01 16.07 -0.46
CA PRO A 23 1.10 15.23 0.02
C PRO A 23 1.38 15.39 1.51
N PRO A 24 2.00 14.38 2.16
CA PRO A 24 2.47 14.52 3.53
C PRO A 24 3.57 15.59 3.62
N PRO A 25 3.80 16.21 4.80
CA PRO A 25 4.81 17.26 4.96
C PRO A 25 6.22 16.86 4.51
N ALA A 26 6.60 15.59 4.71
CA ALA A 26 7.89 15.05 4.28
C ALA A 26 8.16 15.22 2.76
N ALA A 27 7.11 15.26 1.93
CA ALA A 27 7.25 15.41 0.48
C ALA A 27 7.68 16.82 0.03
N ILE A 28 7.45 17.85 0.85
CA ILE A 28 7.66 19.26 0.46
C ILE A 28 9.15 19.55 0.23
N THR A 29 10.03 18.97 1.04
CA THR A 29 11.48 19.21 0.99
C THR A 29 12.28 17.97 0.58
N ALA A 30 11.61 16.84 0.36
CA ALA A 30 12.24 15.59 -0.09
C ALA A 30 13.03 15.80 -1.39
N LYS A 31 14.27 15.29 -1.43
CA LYS A 31 15.01 15.19 -2.69
C LYS A 31 14.56 13.98 -3.48
N ARG A 32 14.24 12.88 -2.80
CA ARG A 32 13.79 11.62 -3.40
C ARG A 32 12.52 11.14 -2.72
N ILE A 33 11.50 10.85 -3.52
CA ILE A 33 10.18 10.38 -3.07
C ILE A 33 9.93 9.01 -3.66
N LEU A 34 9.79 8.00 -2.80
CA LEU A 34 9.35 6.67 -3.21
C LEU A 34 7.82 6.61 -3.20
N ILE A 35 7.25 6.10 -4.28
CA ILE A 35 5.84 5.77 -4.36
C ILE A 35 5.71 4.27 -4.61
N LYS A 36 4.93 3.59 -3.76
CA LYS A 36 4.51 2.20 -3.95
C LYS A 36 3.08 2.16 -4.49
N PRO A 37 2.85 2.24 -5.81
CA PRO A 37 1.51 2.06 -6.37
C PRO A 37 1.12 0.57 -6.34
N ASN A 38 -0.18 0.27 -6.44
CA ASN A 38 -0.67 -1.10 -6.64
C ASN A 38 -0.77 -1.40 -8.15
N LEU A 39 0.33 -1.86 -8.74
CA LEU A 39 0.47 -2.17 -10.17
C LEU A 39 0.95 -3.61 -10.40
N GLY A 40 0.95 -4.47 -9.37
CA GLY A 40 1.54 -5.81 -9.44
C GLY A 40 0.88 -6.82 -10.39
N TYR A 41 -0.18 -6.45 -11.12
CA TYR A 41 -0.93 -7.33 -12.04
C TYR A 41 -1.21 -6.63 -13.38
N PRO A 42 -1.22 -7.36 -14.52
CA PRO A 42 -1.64 -6.83 -15.82
C PRO A 42 -3.17 -6.80 -15.97
N VAL A 43 -3.86 -6.24 -14.98
CA VAL A 43 -5.32 -6.21 -14.94
C VAL A 43 -5.74 -4.79 -14.56
N PRO A 44 -6.70 -4.18 -15.28
CA PRO A 44 -7.10 -2.80 -15.04
C PRO A 44 -7.74 -2.60 -13.64
N PRO A 45 -7.97 -1.35 -13.25
CA PRO A 45 -8.70 -1.02 -12.02
C PRO A 45 -10.05 -1.74 -11.92
N PRO A 46 -10.50 -2.13 -10.71
CA PRO A 46 -9.87 -1.91 -9.40
C PRO A 46 -8.88 -3.00 -8.95
N VAL A 47 -8.37 -3.83 -9.87
CA VAL A 47 -7.29 -4.77 -9.53
C VAL A 47 -5.97 -4.02 -9.36
N THR A 48 -5.75 -2.96 -10.11
CA THR A 48 -4.65 -2.02 -9.90
C THR A 48 -5.19 -0.62 -9.61
N VAL A 49 -4.32 0.27 -9.14
CA VAL A 49 -4.67 1.69 -9.03
C VAL A 49 -5.04 2.24 -10.40
N SER A 50 -6.02 3.15 -10.43
CA SER A 50 -6.42 3.85 -11.64
C SER A 50 -5.44 4.95 -12.03
N LEU A 51 -5.25 5.13 -13.35
CA LEU A 51 -4.41 6.22 -13.87
C LEU A 51 -4.90 7.61 -13.40
N PRO A 52 -6.21 7.90 -13.30
CA PRO A 52 -6.68 9.15 -12.74
C PRO A 52 -6.19 9.40 -11.30
N VAL A 53 -6.30 8.41 -10.40
CA VAL A 53 -5.80 8.56 -9.01
C VAL A 53 -4.29 8.72 -9.00
N LEU A 54 -3.56 7.84 -9.70
CA LEU A 54 -2.10 7.90 -9.75
C LEU A 54 -1.62 9.25 -10.32
N SER A 55 -2.25 9.74 -11.38
CA SER A 55 -1.93 11.05 -11.99
C SER A 55 -2.18 12.20 -11.02
N GLN A 56 -3.28 12.18 -10.25
CA GLN A 56 -3.52 13.23 -9.24
C GLN A 56 -2.49 13.21 -8.11
N VAL A 57 -2.05 12.03 -7.68
CA VAL A 57 -0.97 11.93 -6.69
C VAL A 57 0.34 12.51 -7.23
N LEU A 58 0.73 12.13 -8.45
CA LEU A 58 1.93 12.65 -9.09
C LEU A 58 1.88 14.18 -9.28
N ARG A 59 0.73 14.72 -9.70
CA ARG A 59 0.52 16.17 -9.83
C ARG A 59 0.58 16.89 -8.49
N GLY A 60 -0.02 16.34 -7.44
CA GLY A 60 0.04 16.91 -6.09
C GLY A 60 1.48 17.00 -5.57
N LEU A 61 2.28 15.95 -5.80
CA LEU A 61 3.71 15.94 -5.45
C LEU A 61 4.50 16.98 -6.24
N ARG A 62 4.30 17.04 -7.56
CA ARG A 62 4.96 18.05 -8.40
C ARG A 62 4.55 19.48 -8.05
N GLY A 63 3.31 19.69 -7.63
CA GLY A 63 2.80 20.99 -7.23
C GLY A 63 3.49 21.56 -5.99
N VAL A 64 3.84 20.70 -5.02
CA VAL A 64 4.54 21.13 -3.80
C VAL A 64 6.06 21.05 -3.91
N ASN A 65 6.57 20.14 -4.75
CA ASN A 65 8.00 19.91 -4.93
C ASN A 65 8.34 19.57 -6.40
N PRO A 66 8.50 20.60 -7.25
CA PRO A 66 8.77 20.41 -8.68
C PRO A 66 10.10 19.71 -8.99
N GLY A 67 11.07 19.77 -8.06
CA GLY A 67 12.44 19.31 -8.26
C GLY A 67 12.74 17.90 -7.72
N ALA A 68 11.82 17.28 -6.98
CA ALA A 68 12.06 15.95 -6.40
C ALA A 68 12.26 14.86 -7.48
N GLU A 69 13.19 13.94 -7.26
CA GLU A 69 13.19 12.67 -7.95
C GLU A 69 12.02 11.82 -7.43
N ILE A 70 11.13 11.36 -8.31
CA ILE A 70 10.03 10.45 -7.93
C ILE A 70 10.33 9.06 -8.46
N ILE A 71 10.22 8.07 -7.59
CA ILE A 71 10.60 6.70 -7.89
C ILE A 71 9.39 5.81 -7.61
N LEU A 72 8.76 5.30 -8.66
CA LEU A 72 7.71 4.29 -8.54
C LEU A 72 8.37 2.93 -8.31
N VAL A 73 8.10 2.29 -7.19
CA VAL A 73 8.64 0.96 -6.86
C VAL A 73 7.48 -0.02 -6.74
N GLU A 74 7.52 -1.10 -7.50
CA GLU A 74 6.53 -2.18 -7.44
C GLU A 74 7.21 -3.53 -7.65
N GLY A 75 6.69 -4.59 -7.02
CA GLY A 75 7.06 -5.96 -7.31
C GLY A 75 5.90 -6.74 -7.90
N VAL A 76 6.17 -7.46 -8.98
CA VAL A 76 5.12 -8.14 -9.75
C VAL A 76 4.58 -9.38 -9.05
N CYS A 77 3.30 -9.69 -9.30
CA CYS A 77 2.63 -10.91 -8.87
C CYS A 77 2.24 -11.79 -10.08
N SER A 78 2.96 -11.63 -11.19
CA SER A 78 2.71 -12.27 -12.48
C SER A 78 3.98 -12.94 -13.02
N ALA A 79 3.83 -13.70 -14.10
CA ALA A 79 4.96 -14.29 -14.84
C ALA A 79 5.65 -13.28 -15.76
N ILE A 80 4.94 -12.22 -16.17
CA ILE A 80 5.49 -11.15 -17.00
C ILE A 80 6.20 -10.08 -16.17
N SER A 81 7.09 -9.34 -16.81
CA SER A 81 7.91 -8.31 -16.18
C SER A 81 7.11 -7.08 -15.74
N LEU A 82 7.64 -6.29 -14.81
CA LEU A 82 7.04 -5.01 -14.43
C LEU A 82 6.90 -4.09 -15.65
N ARG A 83 7.89 -4.06 -16.53
CA ARG A 83 7.88 -3.27 -17.77
C ARG A 83 6.67 -3.59 -18.64
N GLU A 84 6.38 -4.87 -18.86
CA GLU A 84 5.21 -5.29 -19.65
C GLU A 84 3.90 -4.91 -18.96
N ILE A 85 3.81 -5.02 -17.64
CA ILE A 85 2.61 -4.59 -16.90
C ILE A 85 2.39 -3.09 -17.03
N ILE A 86 3.45 -2.29 -16.90
CA ILE A 86 3.42 -0.83 -17.08
C ILE A 86 2.91 -0.45 -18.49
N ASP A 87 3.33 -1.20 -19.51
CA ASP A 87 2.87 -1.01 -20.89
C ASP A 87 1.39 -1.36 -21.06
N ILE A 88 0.95 -2.51 -20.53
CA ILE A 88 -0.46 -2.95 -20.56
C ILE A 88 -1.38 -1.95 -19.85
N LEU A 89 -0.95 -1.42 -18.71
CA LEU A 89 -1.73 -0.49 -17.91
C LEU A 89 -1.64 0.96 -18.41
N GLY A 90 -0.83 1.25 -19.43
CA GLY A 90 -0.68 2.58 -20.01
C GLY A 90 -0.03 3.60 -19.06
N VAL A 91 0.70 3.17 -18.04
CA VAL A 91 1.23 4.04 -16.98
C VAL A 91 2.22 5.07 -17.53
N LYS A 92 2.96 4.73 -18.59
CA LYS A 92 3.91 5.66 -19.24
C LYS A 92 3.27 6.97 -19.70
N SER A 93 1.96 6.98 -19.98
CA SER A 93 1.23 8.16 -20.45
C SER A 93 1.12 9.30 -19.43
N ILE A 94 1.36 9.01 -18.14
CA ILE A 94 1.23 9.98 -17.05
C ILE A 94 2.56 10.32 -16.38
N LEU A 95 3.68 9.83 -16.91
CA LEU A 95 5.01 10.04 -16.32
C LEU A 95 5.70 11.25 -16.95
N ASP A 96 6.37 12.06 -16.13
CA ASP A 96 7.31 13.08 -16.57
C ASP A 96 8.76 12.56 -16.49
N PRO A 97 9.74 13.25 -17.11
CA PRO A 97 11.15 12.78 -17.14
C PRO A 97 11.81 12.63 -15.76
N GLY A 98 11.29 13.27 -14.72
CA GLY A 98 11.78 13.16 -13.35
C GLY A 98 11.17 11.99 -12.57
N ILE A 99 10.44 11.09 -13.25
CA ILE A 99 9.83 9.89 -12.66
C ILE A 99 10.48 8.64 -13.23
N THR A 100 10.99 7.79 -12.34
CA THR A 100 11.52 6.47 -12.70
C THR A 100 10.62 5.35 -12.16
N ILE A 101 10.68 4.17 -12.80
CA ILE A 101 9.98 2.97 -12.32
C ILE A 101 11.01 1.86 -12.10
N LEU A 102 11.02 1.30 -10.89
CA LEU A 102 11.95 0.25 -10.48
C LEU A 102 11.19 -1.00 -10.03
N ASP A 103 11.71 -2.17 -10.40
CA ASP A 103 11.18 -3.46 -9.95
C ASP A 103 11.79 -3.82 -8.58
N ALA A 104 10.93 -3.93 -7.57
CA ALA A 104 11.32 -4.25 -6.20
C ALA A 104 12.10 -5.57 -6.10
N ASP A 105 11.82 -6.55 -6.96
CA ASP A 105 12.53 -7.84 -6.94
C ASP A 105 13.98 -7.73 -7.42
N SER A 106 14.31 -6.67 -8.17
CA SER A 106 15.64 -6.43 -8.76
C SER A 106 16.53 -5.48 -7.94
N LEU A 107 15.95 -4.78 -6.97
CA LEU A 107 16.67 -3.79 -6.17
C LEU A 107 17.57 -4.45 -5.12
N PRO A 108 18.66 -3.79 -4.70
CA PRO A 108 19.43 -4.20 -3.54
C PRO A 108 18.53 -4.35 -2.31
N GLN A 109 18.70 -5.45 -1.58
CA GLN A 109 17.86 -5.79 -0.42
C GLN A 109 18.65 -5.61 0.87
N GLN A 110 17.95 -5.26 1.94
CA GLN A 110 18.44 -5.34 3.31
C GLN A 110 17.38 -5.92 4.22
N GLU A 111 17.82 -6.32 5.41
CA GLU A 111 16.98 -6.80 6.47
C GLU A 111 16.47 -5.63 7.33
N TYR A 112 15.17 -5.61 7.57
CA TYR A 112 14.47 -4.65 8.42
C TYR A 112 14.06 -5.36 9.72
N PRO A 113 14.55 -4.95 10.88
CA PRO A 113 14.12 -5.54 12.14
C PRO A 113 12.64 -5.26 12.40
N ASN A 114 11.94 -6.23 12.98
CA ASN A 114 10.55 -6.02 13.40
C ASN A 114 10.54 -5.27 14.74
N LEU A 115 9.98 -4.05 14.73
CA LEU A 115 9.89 -3.22 15.93
C LEU A 115 8.83 -3.71 16.95
N SER A 116 7.98 -4.67 16.58
CA SER A 116 7.04 -5.27 17.52
C SER A 116 7.81 -6.09 18.57
N PRO A 117 7.50 -5.95 19.88
CA PRO A 117 8.06 -6.85 20.90
C PRO A 117 7.55 -8.28 20.76
N PHE A 118 6.45 -8.47 20.02
CA PHE A 118 5.84 -9.76 19.73
C PHE A 118 5.67 -9.93 18.20
N PRO A 119 6.77 -10.20 17.45
CA PRO A 119 6.66 -10.54 16.04
C PRO A 119 5.73 -11.75 15.87
N VAL A 120 4.80 -11.66 14.91
CA VAL A 120 3.86 -12.75 14.62
C VAL A 120 4.60 -13.96 14.05
N ARG A 121 5.50 -13.71 13.10
CA ARG A 121 6.29 -14.76 12.45
C ARG A 121 7.69 -14.31 12.10
N PHE A 122 7.83 -13.09 11.60
CA PHE A 122 9.09 -12.58 11.08
C PHE A 122 9.73 -11.64 12.12
N PRO A 123 10.80 -12.06 12.82
CA PRO A 123 11.55 -11.15 13.69
C PRO A 123 12.25 -10.04 12.90
N SER A 124 12.39 -10.22 11.60
CA SER A 124 12.92 -9.28 10.63
C SER A 124 12.41 -9.63 9.23
N MET A 125 12.42 -8.68 8.29
CA MET A 125 12.02 -8.89 6.91
C MET A 125 12.98 -8.25 5.91
N PHE A 126 13.31 -8.95 4.83
CA PHE A 126 14.06 -8.41 3.69
C PHE A 126 13.19 -7.54 2.81
N ALA A 127 13.64 -6.33 2.48
CA ALA A 127 12.98 -5.43 1.54
C ALA A 127 14.03 -4.53 0.83
N PRO A 128 13.66 -3.78 -0.23
CA PRO A 128 14.57 -2.89 -0.94
C PRO A 128 15.22 -1.84 -0.02
N LYS A 129 16.55 -1.73 -0.07
CA LYS A 129 17.34 -0.72 0.68
C LYS A 129 16.86 0.70 0.46
N ILE A 130 16.42 0.99 -0.76
CA ILE A 130 15.93 2.30 -1.16
C ILE A 130 14.80 2.82 -0.27
N ILE A 131 14.07 1.94 0.43
CA ILE A 131 13.05 2.35 1.39
C ILE A 131 13.67 3.26 2.47
N GLU A 132 14.90 3.07 2.94
CA GLU A 132 15.55 3.97 3.91
C GLU A 132 16.39 5.09 3.30
N GLU A 133 16.72 4.98 2.01
CA GLU A 133 17.59 5.95 1.33
C GLU A 133 16.84 7.16 0.76
N VAL A 134 15.50 7.12 0.78
CA VAL A 134 14.64 8.20 0.30
C VAL A 134 14.13 9.06 1.45
N ASP A 135 13.79 10.31 1.15
CA ASP A 135 13.35 11.28 2.16
C ASP A 135 11.84 11.19 2.46
N CYS A 136 11.06 10.56 1.56
CA CYS A 136 9.62 10.39 1.73
C CYS A 136 9.13 9.09 1.04
N ARG A 137 8.22 8.35 1.68
CA ARG A 137 7.54 7.16 1.12
C ARG A 137 6.03 7.27 1.16
N ILE A 138 5.39 6.98 0.03
CA ILE A 138 3.93 7.01 -0.11
C ILE A 138 3.45 5.68 -0.69
N THR A 139 2.41 5.08 -0.11
CA THR A 139 1.76 3.88 -0.67
C THR A 139 0.42 4.26 -1.31
N ILE A 140 0.14 3.71 -2.50
CA ILE A 140 -1.14 3.92 -3.19
C ILE A 140 -1.79 2.55 -3.41
N GLY A 141 -2.66 2.18 -2.47
CA GLY A 141 -3.43 0.95 -2.51
C GLY A 141 -4.74 1.09 -3.28
N THR A 142 -5.44 -0.04 -3.42
CA THR A 142 -6.81 -0.13 -3.94
C THR A 142 -7.68 -0.80 -2.89
N LEU A 143 -8.95 -0.43 -2.74
CA LEU A 143 -9.85 -1.13 -1.84
C LEU A 143 -10.37 -2.44 -2.46
N LYS A 144 -10.00 -3.58 -1.87
CA LYS A 144 -10.45 -4.91 -2.31
C LYS A 144 -10.92 -5.78 -1.16
N ARG A 145 -12.00 -6.53 -1.36
CA ARG A 145 -12.38 -7.68 -0.54
C ARG A 145 -12.21 -8.97 -1.32
N THR A 146 -11.42 -9.88 -0.76
CA THR A 146 -11.28 -11.28 -1.18
C THR A 146 -11.76 -12.20 -0.06
N HIS A 147 -11.97 -13.48 -0.33
CA HIS A 147 -12.30 -14.46 0.70
C HIS A 147 -11.26 -15.58 0.77
N LEU A 148 -10.77 -15.87 1.96
CA LEU A 148 -9.88 -17.00 2.20
C LEU A 148 -10.46 -17.84 3.33
N LYS A 149 -10.81 -19.11 3.04
CA LYS A 149 -11.49 -20.01 3.99
C LYS A 149 -12.70 -19.34 4.64
N ASP A 150 -13.57 -18.77 3.80
CA ASP A 150 -14.81 -18.07 4.17
C ASP A 150 -14.64 -16.84 5.07
N LYS A 151 -13.41 -16.40 5.32
CA LYS A 151 -13.13 -15.15 6.03
C LYS A 151 -12.83 -14.02 5.03
N PRO A 152 -13.43 -12.84 5.21
CA PRO A 152 -13.11 -11.68 4.38
C PRO A 152 -11.67 -11.26 4.62
N LEU A 153 -10.98 -10.94 3.54
CA LEU A 153 -9.64 -10.37 3.55
C LEU A 153 -9.68 -9.06 2.77
N ILE A 154 -9.43 -7.97 3.49
CA ILE A 154 -9.30 -6.65 2.90
C ILE A 154 -7.87 -6.46 2.40
N SER A 155 -7.76 -5.91 1.19
CA SER A 155 -6.54 -5.31 0.67
C SER A 155 -6.78 -3.81 0.54
N ALA A 156 -5.89 -3.02 1.12
CA ALA A 156 -5.86 -1.57 1.03
C ALA A 156 -4.38 -1.12 0.99
N SER A 157 -4.01 -0.02 1.62
CA SER A 157 -2.68 0.59 1.51
C SER A 157 -1.57 -0.20 2.24
N LEU A 158 -1.83 -0.79 3.42
CA LEU A 158 -0.81 -1.59 4.12
C LEU A 158 -0.51 -2.90 3.37
N LYS A 159 -1.54 -3.62 2.94
CA LYS A 159 -1.36 -4.86 2.19
C LYS A 159 -0.71 -4.63 0.82
N ASN A 160 -0.84 -3.44 0.25
CA ASN A 160 -0.14 -3.06 -0.98
C ASN A 160 1.39 -3.12 -0.84
N LEU A 161 1.93 -2.97 0.38
CA LEU A 161 3.36 -3.10 0.65
C LEU A 161 3.90 -4.51 0.40
N TYR A 162 3.04 -5.53 0.27
CA TYR A 162 3.47 -6.88 -0.11
C TYR A 162 4.35 -6.88 -1.35
N GLY A 163 4.04 -6.03 -2.35
CA GLY A 163 4.83 -5.92 -3.57
C GLY A 163 6.31 -5.56 -3.34
N LEU A 164 6.65 -4.89 -2.23
CA LEU A 164 8.02 -4.53 -1.91
C LEU A 164 8.87 -5.70 -1.40
N PHE A 165 8.25 -6.75 -0.85
CA PHE A 165 9.01 -7.88 -0.33
C PHE A 165 9.44 -8.81 -1.47
N PRO A 166 10.74 -9.08 -1.65
CA PRO A 166 11.24 -9.78 -2.82
C PRO A 166 10.80 -11.24 -2.89
N ARG A 167 10.34 -11.70 -4.06
CA ARG A 167 9.91 -13.09 -4.27
C ARG A 167 11.02 -14.11 -3.97
N SER A 168 12.30 -13.74 -4.11
CA SER A 168 13.45 -14.59 -3.75
C SER A 168 13.39 -15.05 -2.28
N HIS A 169 12.92 -14.19 -1.37
CA HIS A 169 12.80 -14.49 0.06
C HIS A 169 11.42 -15.03 0.46
N TYR A 170 10.35 -14.57 -0.21
CA TYR A 170 8.97 -14.77 0.27
C TYR A 170 8.10 -15.66 -0.62
N LYS A 171 8.65 -16.23 -1.69
CA LYS A 171 7.93 -17.25 -2.48
C LYS A 171 7.65 -18.50 -1.66
N ALA A 172 6.53 -19.15 -1.97
CA ALA A 172 6.24 -20.49 -1.47
C ALA A 172 6.26 -21.47 -2.65
N ARG A 173 5.12 -22.09 -2.97
CA ARG A 173 5.03 -23.04 -4.10
C ARG A 173 5.11 -22.35 -5.47
N SER A 174 4.56 -21.15 -5.60
CA SER A 174 4.60 -20.40 -6.85
C SER A 174 5.80 -19.46 -6.86
N PRO A 175 6.62 -19.45 -7.93
CA PRO A 175 7.70 -18.49 -8.09
C PRO A 175 7.19 -17.06 -8.34
N ASN A 176 5.92 -16.92 -8.75
CA ASN A 176 5.34 -15.64 -9.14
C ASN A 176 4.60 -14.93 -8.00
N SER A 177 4.54 -15.51 -6.81
CA SER A 177 3.79 -14.94 -5.69
C SER A 177 4.55 -15.03 -4.37
N ARG A 178 4.19 -14.15 -3.43
CA ARG A 178 4.77 -14.05 -2.08
C ARG A 178 4.00 -14.93 -1.10
N GLY A 179 3.90 -16.22 -1.44
CA GLY A 179 3.05 -17.17 -0.72
C GLY A 179 3.41 -17.34 0.76
N GLN A 180 4.65 -17.05 1.17
CA GLN A 180 5.01 -17.08 2.59
C GLN A 180 4.32 -15.98 3.39
N LEU A 181 4.02 -14.82 2.81
CA LEU A 181 3.33 -13.73 3.50
C LEU A 181 1.87 -14.05 3.84
N HIS A 182 1.34 -15.18 3.38
CA HIS A 182 -0.04 -15.61 3.65
C HIS A 182 -0.14 -16.59 4.84
N ARG A 183 0.95 -16.84 5.57
CA ARG A 183 1.01 -17.79 6.69
C ARG A 183 1.59 -17.12 7.94
N PRO A 184 0.96 -17.23 9.13
CA PRO A 184 -0.19 -18.09 9.45
C PRO A 184 -1.53 -17.57 8.90
N SER A 185 -1.66 -16.26 8.72
CA SER A 185 -2.73 -15.63 7.95
C SER A 185 -2.31 -14.24 7.50
N VAL A 186 -2.93 -13.69 6.46
CA VAL A 186 -2.60 -12.34 5.97
C VAL A 186 -2.81 -11.26 7.04
N PRO A 187 -3.95 -11.18 7.77
CA PRO A 187 -4.12 -10.14 8.80
C PRO A 187 -3.07 -10.21 9.92
N LEU A 188 -2.60 -11.43 10.28
CA LEU A 188 -1.53 -11.57 11.26
C LEU A 188 -0.19 -11.08 10.69
N ILE A 189 0.18 -11.48 9.46
CA ILE A 189 1.43 -11.05 8.85
C ILE A 189 1.48 -9.55 8.54
N LEU A 190 0.34 -8.88 8.36
CA LEU A 190 0.32 -7.43 8.18
C LEU A 190 0.85 -6.67 9.40
N GLN A 191 0.82 -7.26 10.60
CA GLN A 191 1.49 -6.69 11.79
C GLN A 191 3.01 -6.67 11.59
N ASP A 192 3.61 -7.78 11.19
CA ASP A 192 5.05 -7.84 10.90
C ASP A 192 5.45 -6.89 9.77
N VAL A 193 4.64 -6.81 8.70
CA VAL A 193 4.88 -5.86 7.61
C VAL A 193 4.88 -4.42 8.12
N TYR A 194 3.89 -4.07 8.96
CA TYR A 194 3.82 -2.73 9.52
C TYR A 194 5.05 -2.40 10.37
N PHE A 195 5.42 -3.29 11.29
CA PHE A 195 6.53 -3.05 12.22
C PHE A 195 7.92 -3.26 11.60
N CYS A 196 8.04 -3.84 10.40
CA CYS A 196 9.30 -3.86 9.65
C CYS A 196 9.45 -2.65 8.72
N ILE A 197 8.44 -2.35 7.89
CA ILE A 197 8.54 -1.27 6.88
C ILE A 197 7.30 -0.40 6.75
N GLY A 198 6.16 -0.74 7.36
CA GLY A 198 4.96 0.08 7.21
C GLY A 198 5.00 1.37 8.02
N HIS A 199 5.60 1.35 9.21
CA HIS A 199 5.80 2.52 10.07
C HIS A 199 6.71 3.59 9.45
N LEU A 200 7.43 3.21 8.40
CA LEU A 200 8.34 4.04 7.65
C LEU A 200 7.62 4.89 6.57
N PHE A 201 6.36 4.57 6.22
CA PHE A 201 5.63 5.32 5.20
C PHE A 201 5.02 6.61 5.76
N ASP A 202 5.32 7.73 5.10
CA ASP A 202 4.88 9.08 5.48
C ASP A 202 3.47 9.41 5.02
N GLY A 203 2.93 8.63 4.07
CA GLY A 203 1.59 8.84 3.56
C GLY A 203 1.00 7.62 2.87
N ALA A 204 -0.32 7.58 2.86
CA ALA A 204 -1.09 6.54 2.19
C ALA A 204 -2.23 7.14 1.37
N VAL A 205 -2.54 6.46 0.28
CA VAL A 205 -3.70 6.70 -0.58
C VAL A 205 -4.40 5.37 -0.82
N VAL A 206 -5.73 5.35 -0.77
CA VAL A 206 -6.55 4.20 -1.19
C VAL A 206 -7.46 4.66 -2.32
N ASP A 207 -7.21 4.13 -3.52
CA ASP A 207 -8.14 4.22 -4.64
C ASP A 207 -9.33 3.32 -4.37
N ALA A 208 -10.47 3.95 -4.09
CA ALA A 208 -11.74 3.29 -3.94
C ALA A 208 -12.79 3.92 -4.88
N ASN A 209 -12.35 4.46 -6.03
CA ASN A 209 -13.28 4.92 -7.06
C ASN A 209 -14.13 3.73 -7.51
N LEU A 210 -13.47 2.58 -7.68
CA LEU A 210 -14.09 1.28 -7.76
C LEU A 210 -13.53 0.41 -6.63
N LYS A 211 -14.41 -0.29 -5.92
CA LYS A 211 -14.08 -1.33 -4.97
C LYS A 211 -14.09 -2.68 -5.67
N TYR A 212 -13.14 -3.54 -5.35
CA TYR A 212 -13.06 -4.88 -5.91
C TYR A 212 -13.65 -5.94 -4.96
N PHE A 213 -14.50 -6.83 -5.47
CA PHE A 213 -15.01 -7.97 -4.72
C PHE A 213 -14.69 -9.30 -5.41
N SER A 214 -14.07 -10.21 -4.68
CA SER A 214 -13.93 -11.62 -5.06
C SER A 214 -14.54 -12.53 -3.99
N SER A 215 -15.32 -13.52 -4.44
CA SER A 215 -15.89 -14.57 -3.58
C SER A 215 -14.84 -15.60 -3.15
N ASN A 216 -13.60 -15.50 -3.63
CA ASN A 216 -12.51 -16.41 -3.27
C ASN A 216 -11.20 -15.63 -3.10
N TRP A 217 -10.08 -16.37 -3.00
CA TRP A 217 -8.77 -15.82 -2.68
C TRP A 217 -8.11 -15.08 -3.84
N ARG A 218 -8.67 -15.16 -5.05
CA ARG A 218 -8.10 -14.56 -6.26
C ARG A 218 -8.37 -13.05 -6.29
N PRO A 219 -7.33 -12.20 -6.24
CA PRO A 219 -7.48 -10.74 -6.16
C PRO A 219 -7.72 -10.07 -7.52
N ASP A 220 -7.90 -10.88 -8.57
CA ASP A 220 -7.96 -10.50 -9.99
C ASP A 220 -9.13 -11.15 -10.77
N ARG A 221 -9.87 -12.10 -10.16
CA ARG A 221 -11.15 -12.64 -10.69
C ARG A 221 -12.35 -12.32 -9.80
N GLY A 222 -13.24 -11.44 -10.24
CA GLY A 222 -14.25 -10.86 -9.36
C GLY A 222 -15.09 -9.76 -10.02
N LYS A 223 -15.79 -8.97 -9.21
CA LYS A 223 -16.68 -7.88 -9.64
C LYS A 223 -16.17 -6.53 -9.15
N SER A 224 -16.36 -5.52 -9.98
CA SER A 224 -16.15 -4.12 -9.62
C SER A 224 -17.45 -3.53 -9.06
N ILE A 225 -17.35 -2.81 -7.93
CA ILE A 225 -18.45 -2.16 -7.24
C ILE A 225 -18.11 -0.66 -7.18
N PRO A 226 -18.91 0.24 -7.77
CA PRO A 226 -18.67 1.67 -7.65
C PRO A 226 -18.76 2.13 -6.20
N LEU A 227 -17.79 2.94 -5.77
CA LEU A 227 -17.85 3.68 -4.52
C LEU A 227 -17.55 5.18 -4.75
N GLY A 228 -16.74 5.49 -5.77
CA GLY A 228 -16.53 6.85 -6.24
C GLY A 228 -15.60 7.69 -5.36
N GLN A 229 -14.90 7.08 -4.41
CA GLN A 229 -14.14 7.79 -3.37
C GLN A 229 -12.64 7.53 -3.45
N VAL A 230 -11.85 8.51 -3.00
CA VAL A 230 -10.42 8.35 -2.75
C VAL A 230 -10.15 8.77 -1.31
N PHE A 231 -9.32 8.01 -0.60
CA PHE A 231 -8.93 8.28 0.78
C PHE A 231 -7.44 8.54 0.85
N TRP A 232 -6.99 9.52 1.63
CA TRP A 232 -5.57 9.77 1.83
C TRP A 232 -5.27 10.46 3.16
N GLY A 233 -4.03 10.32 3.62
CA GLY A 233 -3.55 10.92 4.86
C GLY A 233 -2.16 10.42 5.20
N ASP A 234 -1.63 10.91 6.31
CA ASP A 234 -0.23 10.67 6.70
C ASP A 234 -0.10 9.33 7.46
N ASP A 235 -1.13 8.93 8.22
CA ASP A 235 -1.16 7.63 8.91
C ASP A 235 -1.89 6.55 8.09
N MET A 236 -1.11 5.60 7.58
CA MET A 236 -1.59 4.48 6.77
C MET A 236 -2.70 3.64 7.44
N ILE A 237 -2.62 3.44 8.76
CA ILE A 237 -3.61 2.63 9.50
C ILE A 237 -4.94 3.36 9.58
N SER A 238 -4.92 4.67 9.82
CA SER A 238 -6.12 5.52 9.80
C SER A 238 -6.74 5.60 8.40
N VAL A 239 -5.93 5.66 7.34
CA VAL A 239 -6.42 5.66 5.94
C VAL A 239 -7.11 4.34 5.62
N ASP A 240 -6.49 3.20 5.93
CA ASP A 240 -7.11 1.88 5.73
C ASP A 240 -8.42 1.74 6.51
N ARG A 241 -8.43 2.21 7.77
CA ARG A 241 -9.62 2.21 8.64
C ARG A 241 -10.76 3.03 8.05
N SER A 242 -10.46 4.25 7.57
CA SER A 242 -11.44 5.15 6.95
C SER A 242 -12.00 4.57 5.65
N ALA A 243 -11.14 3.99 4.81
CA ALA A 243 -11.55 3.34 3.58
C ALA A 243 -12.46 2.11 3.84
N CYS A 244 -12.19 1.33 4.89
CA CYS A 244 -13.07 0.23 5.27
C CYS A 244 -14.42 0.71 5.80
N LEU A 245 -14.41 1.70 6.70
CA LEU A 245 -15.62 2.22 7.31
C LEU A 245 -16.56 2.88 6.29
N LEU A 246 -16.04 3.79 5.47
CA LEU A 246 -16.81 4.53 4.48
C LEU A 246 -17.09 3.71 3.21
N GLY A 247 -16.28 2.69 2.96
CA GLY A 247 -16.48 1.72 1.88
C GLY A 247 -17.41 0.56 2.21
N ASP A 248 -18.04 0.55 3.39
CA ASP A 248 -18.89 -0.54 3.89
C ASP A 248 -18.19 -1.92 3.77
N GLU A 249 -16.99 -2.00 4.31
CA GLU A 249 -16.20 -3.23 4.40
C GLU A 249 -15.99 -3.66 5.86
N PRO A 250 -15.92 -4.98 6.13
CA PRO A 250 -15.60 -5.48 7.46
C PRO A 250 -14.28 -4.90 7.95
N MET A 251 -14.28 -4.39 9.19
CA MET A 251 -13.08 -3.83 9.80
C MET A 251 -12.01 -4.94 9.96
N PRO A 252 -10.84 -4.81 9.31
CA PRO A 252 -9.80 -5.83 9.42
C PRO A 252 -9.19 -5.88 10.81
N SER A 253 -8.98 -7.09 11.34
CA SER A 253 -8.40 -7.29 12.68
C SER A 253 -6.96 -6.78 12.81
N TYR A 254 -6.23 -6.59 11.71
CA TYR A 254 -4.86 -6.08 11.75
C TYR A 254 -4.80 -4.62 12.22
N LEU A 255 -5.84 -3.82 12.00
CA LEU A 255 -5.85 -2.41 12.35
C LEU A 255 -5.81 -2.22 13.86
N GLU A 256 -6.73 -2.88 14.58
CA GLU A 256 -6.76 -2.85 16.05
C GLU A 256 -5.52 -3.48 16.67
N ALA A 257 -5.02 -4.59 16.11
CA ALA A 257 -3.81 -5.23 16.60
C ALA A 257 -2.58 -4.31 16.48
N ILE A 258 -2.44 -3.58 15.37
CA ILE A 258 -1.34 -2.63 15.19
C ILE A 258 -1.48 -1.43 16.13
N ASP A 259 -2.69 -0.89 16.33
CA ASP A 259 -2.92 0.21 17.27
C ASP A 259 -2.53 -0.18 18.71
N LEU A 260 -2.92 -1.38 19.16
CA LEU A 260 -2.56 -1.89 20.48
C LEU A 260 -1.02 -2.01 20.64
N LEU A 261 -0.34 -2.57 19.64
CA LEU A 261 1.12 -2.71 19.65
C LEU A 261 1.83 -1.34 19.60
N ARG A 262 1.32 -0.38 18.81
CA ARG A 262 1.83 1.00 18.79
C ARG A 262 1.72 1.65 20.18
N SER A 263 0.58 1.52 20.86
CA SER A 263 0.39 2.05 22.21
C SER A 263 1.32 1.41 23.24
N GLN A 264 1.56 0.09 23.14
CA GLN A 264 2.49 -0.61 24.02
C GLN A 264 3.94 -0.11 23.85
N LEU A 265 4.37 0.13 22.61
CA LEU A 265 5.70 0.66 22.33
C LEU A 265 5.91 2.06 22.89
N LEU A 266 4.90 2.95 22.76
CA LEU A 266 4.95 4.30 23.33
C LEU A 266 5.02 4.27 24.87
N ASN A 267 4.32 3.34 25.50
CA ASN A 267 4.29 3.22 26.96
C ASN A 267 5.52 2.50 27.54
N GLY A 268 6.18 1.66 26.75
CA GLY A 268 7.40 0.92 27.14
C GLY A 268 8.70 1.71 26.99
N THR A 269 8.65 2.92 26.43
CA THR A 269 9.79 3.85 26.29
C THR A 269 9.91 4.89 27.41
N ASN A 270 9.10 4.78 28.48
CA ASN A 270 9.20 5.61 29.69
C ASN A 270 9.93 4.89 30.83
#